data_AF-A0A1H0MNV0-F1
#
_entry.id   AF-A0A1H0MNV0-F1
#
_cell.length_a   1.000
_cell.length_b   1.000
_cell.length_c   1.000
_cell.angle_alpha   90.00
_cell.angle_beta   90.00
_cell.angle_gamma   90.00
#
_symmetry.space_group_name_H-M   'P 1'
#
loop_
_entity.id
_entity.type
_entity.pdbx_description
1 polymer ?
#
loop_
_entity_poly.entity_id
_entity_poly.type
_entity_poly.pdbx_seq_one_letter_code
_entity_poly.pdbx_strand_id
1 'polypeptide(L)'
;MRHCVNRRRAARQKGETAFAREPRSEVAPGPEDELSACGYIRDLLPALKPEYGEIIRRVDLEETSRQRVAAELGLTSNNVGVRLHRARRALRHEIEHRRKEFHDSANLT
;
A
#
# COMPACT_ATOMS: atom_id res chain seq x y z
N MET A 1 1.05 16.91 -8.92
CA MET A 1 1.22 15.54 -9.46
C MET A 1 2.24 14.82 -8.58
N ARG A 2 1.78 14.00 -7.62
CA ARG A 2 2.67 13.26 -6.72
C ARG A 2 2.56 11.78 -7.05
N HIS A 3 3.69 11.23 -7.50
CA HIS A 3 3.93 9.85 -7.86
C HIS A 3 3.80 8.98 -6.62
N CYS A 4 2.74 8.17 -6.54
CA CYS A 4 2.58 7.22 -5.44
C CYS A 4 3.24 5.90 -5.86
N VAL A 5 4.36 5.60 -5.20
CA VAL A 5 5.05 4.32 -4.99
C VAL A 5 6.53 4.67 -4.85
N ASN A 6 6.92 5.11 -3.67
CA ASN A 6 8.30 5.51 -3.42
C ASN A 6 9.16 4.29 -3.06
N ARG A 7 10.04 3.87 -3.98
CA ARG A 7 11.20 2.98 -3.71
C ARG A 7 12.08 3.44 -2.54
N ARG A 8 11.92 4.67 -2.01
CA ARG A 8 12.61 5.16 -0.80
C ARG A 8 12.43 4.27 0.44
N ARG A 9 11.39 3.44 0.54
CA ARG A 9 11.33 2.42 1.62
C ARG A 9 12.32 1.28 1.42
N ALA A 10 12.61 0.86 0.18
CA ALA A 10 13.66 -0.14 -0.06
C ALA A 10 15.06 0.39 0.31
N ALA A 11 15.29 1.70 0.20
CA ALA A 11 16.54 2.32 0.63
C ALA A 11 16.62 2.55 2.15
N ARG A 12 15.52 2.92 2.83
CA ARG A 12 15.51 3.12 4.29
C ARG A 12 15.35 1.83 5.11
N GLN A 13 14.88 0.73 4.51
CA GLN A 13 14.80 -0.60 5.13
C GLN A 13 16.14 -1.36 5.04
N LYS A 14 17.19 -0.79 4.43
CA LYS A 14 18.54 -1.38 4.45
C LYS A 14 19.28 -1.21 5.79
N GLY A 15 18.70 -0.52 6.76
CA GLY A 15 19.24 -0.42 8.12
C GLY A 15 18.80 -1.53 9.06
N GLU A 16 17.67 -2.21 8.81
CA GLU A 16 17.11 -3.21 9.72
C GLU A 16 16.39 -4.29 8.90
N THR A 17 16.85 -5.54 9.07
CA THR A 17 16.43 -6.80 8.43
C THR A 17 17.09 -7.15 7.09
N ALA A 18 18.27 -7.76 7.18
CA ALA A 18 18.73 -8.76 6.22
C ALA A 18 17.97 -10.07 6.49
N PHE A 19 16.97 -10.42 5.67
CA PHE A 19 16.56 -11.82 5.53
C PHE A 19 15.79 -12.09 4.22
N ALA A 20 16.18 -13.18 3.58
CA ALA A 20 15.57 -13.90 2.46
C ALA A 20 15.54 -13.24 1.06
N ARG A 21 16.07 -14.02 0.12
CA ARG A 21 16.45 -13.75 -1.27
C ARG A 21 15.33 -14.20 -2.21
N GLU A 22 14.92 -13.36 -3.16
CA GLU A 22 14.35 -13.78 -4.46
C GLU A 22 14.73 -12.75 -5.55
N PRO A 23 14.99 -13.18 -6.80
CA PRO A 23 15.38 -12.28 -7.89
C PRO A 23 14.17 -11.45 -8.32
N ARG A 24 14.20 -10.15 -7.99
CA ARG A 24 13.21 -9.20 -8.48
C ARG A 24 13.52 -8.89 -9.94
N SER A 25 12.66 -9.33 -10.86
CA SER A 25 12.66 -8.84 -12.24
C SER A 25 12.54 -7.32 -12.23
N GLU A 26 13.58 -6.61 -12.69
CA GLU A 26 13.72 -5.16 -12.63
C GLU A 26 13.09 -4.47 -13.85
N VAL A 27 11.86 -4.84 -14.23
CA VAL A 27 11.06 -3.96 -15.10
C VAL A 27 10.56 -2.82 -14.23
N ALA A 28 11.20 -1.66 -14.35
CA ALA A 28 10.72 -0.45 -13.68
C ALA A 28 9.39 -0.03 -14.34
N PRO A 29 8.26 0.01 -13.60
CA PRO A 29 7.01 0.49 -14.15
C PRO A 29 7.16 1.95 -14.62
N GLY A 30 6.53 2.28 -15.75
CA GLY A 30 6.50 3.64 -16.27
C GLY A 30 5.67 4.57 -15.37
N PRO A 31 5.77 5.90 -15.54
CA PRO A 31 4.97 6.85 -14.77
C PRO A 31 3.45 6.66 -14.97
N GLU A 32 3.03 6.15 -16.12
CA GLU A 32 1.64 5.75 -16.39
C GLU A 32 1.19 4.54 -15.56
N ASP A 33 2.07 3.54 -15.38
CA ASP A 33 1.80 2.35 -14.57
C ASP A 33 1.66 2.70 -13.08
N GLU A 34 2.46 3.66 -12.59
CA GLU A 34 2.36 4.16 -11.23
C GLU A 34 1.04 4.88 -10.98
N LEU A 35 0.61 5.74 -11.91
CA LEU A 35 -0.69 6.43 -11.80
C LEU A 35 -1.86 5.45 -11.83
N SER A 36 -1.77 4.43 -12.68
CA SER A 36 -2.75 3.34 -12.77
C SER A 36 -2.83 2.54 -11.47
N ALA A 37 -1.68 2.18 -10.88
CA ALA A 37 -1.62 1.47 -9.61
C ALA A 37 -2.22 2.29 -8.44
N CYS A 38 -1.99 3.60 -8.38
CA CYS A 38 -2.59 4.46 -7.35
C CYS A 38 -4.10 4.61 -7.52
N GLY A 39 -4.59 4.66 -8.76
CA GLY A 39 -6.03 4.65 -9.05
C GLY A 39 -6.67 3.35 -8.55
N TYR A 40 -6.10 2.22 -8.93
CA TYR A 40 -6.55 0.90 -8.49
C TYR A 40 -6.56 0.78 -6.96
N ILE A 41 -5.51 1.21 -6.27
CA ILE A 41 -5.48 1.17 -4.79
C ILE A 41 -6.56 2.08 -4.19
N ARG A 42 -6.82 3.27 -4.75
CA ARG A 42 -7.89 4.17 -4.27
C ARG A 42 -9.26 3.50 -4.35
N ASP A 43 -9.53 2.79 -5.43
CA ASP A 43 -10.81 2.10 -5.65
C ASP A 43 -11.01 0.91 -4.70
N LEU A 44 -9.94 0.39 -4.12
CA LEU A 44 -9.97 -0.69 -3.13
C LEU A 44 -10.15 -0.20 -1.69
N LEU A 45 -9.83 1.06 -1.38
CA LEU A 45 -9.92 1.56 0.00
C LEU A 45 -11.32 1.42 0.61
N PRO A 46 -12.44 1.64 -0.12
CA PRO A 46 -13.78 1.44 0.44
C PRO A 46 -14.10 0.00 0.85
N ALA A 47 -13.38 -1.00 0.31
CA ALA A 47 -13.55 -2.41 0.70
C ALA A 47 -12.85 -2.75 2.03
N LEU A 48 -11.97 -1.88 2.51
CA LEU A 48 -11.28 -2.03 3.79
C LEU A 48 -12.08 -1.40 4.94
N LYS A 49 -11.70 -1.73 6.18
CA LYS A 49 -12.20 -0.99 7.34
C LYS A 49 -11.88 0.52 7.18
N PRO A 50 -12.80 1.43 7.54
CA PRO A 50 -12.60 2.88 7.33
C PRO A 50 -11.28 3.40 7.92
N GLU A 51 -10.88 2.90 9.09
CA GLU A 51 -9.64 3.33 9.74
C GLU A 51 -8.39 2.86 8.99
N TYR A 52 -8.50 1.75 8.24
CA TYR A 52 -7.42 1.23 7.41
C TYR A 52 -7.33 1.99 6.09
N GLY A 53 -8.47 2.23 5.46
CA GLY A 53 -8.57 3.06 4.27
C GLY A 53 -7.97 4.45 4.51
N GLU A 54 -8.35 5.10 5.61
CA GLU A 54 -7.85 6.44 5.94
C GLU A 54 -6.34 6.48 6.19
N ILE A 55 -5.79 5.50 6.92
CA ILE A 55 -4.35 5.45 7.18
C ILE A 55 -3.55 5.17 5.90
N ILE A 56 -4.05 4.30 5.01
CA ILE A 56 -3.41 4.07 3.70
C ILE A 56 -3.49 5.34 2.85
N ARG A 57 -4.66 5.99 2.80
CA ARG A 57 -4.85 7.24 2.04
C ARG A 57 -3.86 8.29 2.48
N ARG A 58 -3.81 8.61 3.78
CA ARG A 58 -2.93 9.68 4.29
C ARG A 58 -1.46 9.35 4.16
N VAL A 59 -1.04 8.13 4.51
CA VAL A 59 0.40 7.80 4.60
C VAL A 59 0.98 7.34 3.27
N ASP A 60 0.25 6.52 2.51
CA ASP A 60 0.77 5.87 1.30
C ASP A 60 0.35 6.62 0.01
N LEU A 61 -0.80 7.31 -0.02
CA LEU A 61 -1.26 8.07 -1.21
C LEU A 61 -0.98 9.58 -1.12
N GLU A 62 -1.17 10.18 0.06
CA GLU A 62 -0.97 11.62 0.29
C GLU A 62 0.43 11.94 0.86
N GLU A 63 1.23 10.92 1.16
CA GLU A 63 2.59 11.03 1.72
C GLU A 63 2.67 11.79 3.07
N THR A 64 1.58 11.81 3.82
CA THR A 64 1.53 12.45 5.13
C THR A 64 2.39 11.67 6.13
N SER A 65 3.20 12.40 6.91
CA SER A 65 4.07 11.77 7.91
C SER A 65 3.23 11.08 9.00
N ARG A 66 3.75 9.98 9.54
CA ARG A 66 3.06 9.23 10.60
C ARG A 66 2.85 10.08 11.85
N GLN A 67 3.77 10.98 12.15
CA GLN A 67 3.68 11.92 13.27
C GLN A 67 2.53 12.90 13.08
N ARG A 68 2.35 13.42 11.86
CA ARG A 68 1.24 14.32 11.56
C ARG A 68 -0.10 13.59 11.61
N VAL A 69 -0.19 12.40 11.01
CA VAL A 69 -1.38 11.55 11.10
C VAL A 69 -1.71 11.20 12.56
N ALA A 70 -0.69 10.91 13.37
CA ALA A 70 -0.85 10.64 14.79
C ALA A 70 -1.46 11.85 15.53
N ALA A 71 -0.91 13.05 15.31
CA ALA A 71 -1.43 14.28 15.90
C ALA A 71 -2.87 14.59 15.46
N GLU A 72 -3.16 14.48 14.16
CA GLU A 72 -4.50 14.78 13.60
C GLU A 72 -5.57 13.77 14.03
N LEU A 73 -5.20 12.52 14.31
CA LEU A 73 -6.14 11.46 14.73
C LEU A 73 -6.15 11.23 16.25
N GLY A 74 -5.38 11.99 17.03
CA GLY A 74 -5.25 11.77 18.48
C GLY A 74 -4.64 10.42 18.85
N LEU A 75 -3.74 9.89 18.01
CA LEU A 75 -3.07 8.60 18.19
C LEU A 75 -1.59 8.78 18.52
N THR A 76 -0.95 7.70 18.98
CA THR A 76 0.52 7.66 19.07
C THR A 76 1.14 7.23 17.75
N SER A 77 2.38 7.65 17.48
CA SER A 77 3.15 7.21 16.30
C SER A 77 3.24 5.68 16.19
N ASN A 78 3.33 4.98 17.34
CA ASN A 78 3.34 3.52 17.39
C ASN A 78 1.99 2.93 16.94
N ASN A 79 0.87 3.50 17.43
CA ASN A 79 -0.46 3.08 17.02
C ASN A 79 -0.67 3.24 15.50
N VAL A 80 -0.24 4.37 14.93
CA VAL A 80 -0.25 4.60 13.47
C VAL A 80 0.59 3.54 12.74
N GLY A 81 1.78 3.22 13.25
CA GLY A 81 2.64 2.17 12.67
C GLY A 81 1.97 0.79 12.64
N VAL A 82 1.40 0.36 13.77
CA VAL A 82 0.69 -0.93 13.88
C VAL A 82 -0.55 -0.96 12.98
N ARG A 83 -1.36 0.10 12.98
CA ARG A 83 -2.54 0.19 12.13
C ARG A 83 -2.16 0.15 10.66
N LEU A 84 -1.12 0.89 10.25
CA LEU A 84 -0.63 0.89 8.87
C LEU A 84 -0.17 -0.50 8.42
N HIS A 85 0.51 -1.25 9.30
CA HIS A 85 0.89 -2.63 9.00
C HIS A 85 -0.33 -3.52 8.72
N ARG A 86 -1.34 -3.47 9.60
CA ARG A 86 -2.58 -4.25 9.46
C ARG A 86 -3.37 -3.83 8.23
N ALA A 87 -3.49 -2.53 7.99
CA ALA A 87 -4.15 -1.95 6.82
C ALA A 87 -3.53 -2.48 5.53
N ARG A 88 -2.19 -2.48 5.42
CA ARG A 88 -1.49 -3.03 4.24
C ARG A 88 -1.67 -4.53 4.06
N ARG A 89 -1.79 -5.30 5.15
CA ARG A 89 -2.12 -6.74 5.05
C ARG A 89 -3.53 -6.93 4.50
N ALA A 90 -4.50 -6.17 4.98
CA ALA A 90 -5.87 -6.21 4.50
C ALA A 90 -5.95 -5.80 3.02
N LEU A 91 -5.26 -4.73 2.62
CA LEU A 91 -5.18 -4.30 1.22
C LEU A 91 -4.60 -5.40 0.32
N ARG A 92 -3.51 -6.06 0.73
CA ARG A 92 -2.95 -7.17 -0.06
C ARG A 92 -3.93 -8.32 -0.22
N HIS A 93 -4.63 -8.68 0.85
CA HIS A 93 -5.66 -9.73 0.79
C HIS A 93 -6.78 -9.36 -0.20
N GLU A 94 -7.25 -8.11 -0.18
CA GLU A 94 -8.26 -7.63 -1.12
C GLU A 94 -7.77 -7.66 -2.58
N ILE A 95 -6.54 -7.23 -2.83
CA ILE A 95 -5.92 -7.32 -4.16
C ILE A 95 -5.86 -8.78 -4.64
N GLU A 96 -5.43 -9.70 -3.76
CA GLU A 96 -5.36 -11.12 -4.07
C GLU A 96 -6.75 -11.73 -4.32
N HIS A 97 -7.75 -11.35 -3.54
CA HIS A 97 -9.14 -11.76 -3.72
C HIS A 97 -9.67 -11.33 -5.08
N ARG A 98 -9.58 -10.03 -5.41
CA ARG A 98 -10.06 -9.53 -6.70
C ARG A 98 -9.30 -10.09 -7.89
N ARG A 99 -8.01 -10.38 -7.74
CA ARG A 99 -7.23 -11.04 -8.79
C ARG A 99 -7.76 -12.46 -9.06
N LYS A 100 -8.15 -13.20 -8.02
CA LYS A 100 -8.77 -14.52 -8.18
C LYS A 100 -10.13 -14.42 -8.85
N GLU A 101 -10.98 -13.49 -8.41
CA GLU A 101 -12.29 -13.24 -9.04
C GLU A 101 -12.16 -12.94 -10.54
N PHE A 102 -11.18 -12.11 -10.92
CA PHE A 102 -10.90 -11.81 -12.33
C PHE A 102 -10.41 -13.05 -13.09
N HIS A 103 -9.50 -13.84 -12.52
CA HIS A 103 -8.97 -15.05 -13.15
C HIS A 103 -10.03 -16.15 -13.31
N ASP A 104 -10.87 -16.35 -12.30
CA ASP A 104 -11.96 -17.33 -12.32
C ASP A 104 -13.03 -16.95 -13.36
N SER A 105 -13.29 -15.65 -13.53
CA SER A 105 -14.19 -15.16 -14.59
C SER A 105 -13.65 -15.33 -16.00
N ALA A 106 -12.31 -15.30 -16.17
CA ALA A 106 -11.65 -15.47 -17.46
C ALA A 106 -11.49 -16.94 -17.89
N ASN A 107 -11.56 -17.90 -16.94
CA ASN A 107 -11.45 -19.33 -17.22
C ASN A 107 -12.82 -20.02 -17.47
N LEU A 108 -13.93 -19.28 -17.43
CA LEU A 108 -15.27 -19.80 -17.72
C LEU A 108 -15.75 -19.52 -19.16
N THR A 109 -14.86 -19.06 -20.04
CA THR A 109 -15.09 -18.85 -21.48
C THR A 109 -14.11 -19.71 -22.28
#